data_AF-A0A285P0L6-F1
#
_entry.id   AF-A0A285P0L6-F1
#
_cell.length_a   1.000
_cell.length_b   1.000
_cell.length_c   1.000
_cell.angle_alpha   90.00
_cell.angle_beta   90.00
_cell.angle_gamma   90.00
#
_symmetry.space_group_name_H-M   'P 1'
#
loop_
_entity.id
_entity.type
_entity.pdbx_description
1 polymer ?
#
loop_
_entity_poly.entity_id
_entity_poly.type
_entity_poly.pdbx_seq_one_letter_code
_entity_poly.pdbx_strand_id
1 'polypeptide(L)'
;MSTNYTTVDEASVDEQTDECQTTVDEWASEVEDQWTIEGTPELRASVEQDIQAKVDYADDQEIEGRLFGQTLEAQERLEAREWEIEQTHGRWDRGQDSRREEQAHIVVSEGSKRRRREFERRAASVDPRCDPDAPDPRAQLSREELAMVNQQARRVEAKLDGWSRAAISRRLAERGVDGCSVLGAVVGVFEELEQAAGTVIPIAAVEEVDRGEVCIAGTVTKLWEPSHRTIAQVGLLEDESARIRFTVWEKSGQPIVREGETVTFRGVAKSWYEGRCSVALTGWSRVGFPDRRGRSLE
;
A
#
# COMPACT_ATOMS: atom_id res chain seq x y z
N MET A 1 -43.72 -31.71 20.97
CA MET A 1 -44.48 -32.72 21.75
C MET A 1 -45.22 -33.59 20.76
N SER A 2 -44.83 -34.88 20.67
CA SER A 2 -45.67 -36.06 20.29
C SER A 2 -46.45 -36.06 18.96
N THR A 3 -46.56 -37.13 18.18
CA THR A 3 -45.95 -38.47 18.00
C THR A 3 -46.57 -39.04 16.71
N ASN A 4 -45.82 -39.88 15.98
CA ASN A 4 -46.14 -41.13 15.21
C ASN A 4 -47.55 -41.34 14.58
N TYR A 5 -47.76 -42.02 13.44
CA TYR A 5 -47.22 -43.29 12.89
C TYR A 5 -47.51 -43.32 11.35
N THR A 6 -46.55 -43.72 10.49
CA THR A 6 -46.44 -45.03 9.77
C THR A 6 -47.51 -45.33 8.71
N THR A 7 -47.05 -45.50 7.46
CA THR A 7 -47.48 -46.56 6.55
C THR A 7 -46.27 -47.02 5.72
N VAL A 8 -46.19 -48.34 5.56
CA VAL A 8 -45.15 -49.12 4.89
C VAL A 8 -45.58 -49.29 3.44
N ASP A 9 -44.65 -49.19 2.50
CA ASP A 9 -44.81 -49.79 1.17
C ASP A 9 -43.48 -50.41 0.74
N GLU A 10 -43.54 -51.69 0.42
CA GLU A 10 -42.45 -52.54 -0.02
C GLU A 10 -42.28 -52.43 -1.54
N ALA A 11 -41.04 -52.28 -2.02
CA ALA A 11 -40.69 -52.61 -3.40
C ALA A 11 -39.19 -52.96 -3.53
N SER A 12 -38.95 -54.27 -3.63
CA SER A 12 -37.91 -54.98 -4.40
C SER A 12 -36.70 -54.16 -4.89
N VAL A 13 -35.52 -54.45 -4.32
CA VAL A 13 -34.22 -54.04 -4.85
C VAL A 13 -33.53 -55.29 -5.40
N ASP A 14 -33.31 -55.30 -6.72
CA ASP A 14 -32.53 -56.32 -7.40
C ASP A 14 -31.04 -56.20 -7.03
N GLU A 15 -30.49 -57.33 -6.62
CA GLU A 15 -29.11 -57.56 -6.19
C GLU A 15 -28.23 -57.82 -7.43
N GLN A 16 -27.28 -56.92 -7.71
CA GLN A 16 -26.17 -57.19 -8.63
C GLN A 16 -24.86 -57.17 -7.83
N THR A 17 -24.38 -58.37 -7.53
CA THR A 17 -23.04 -58.66 -6.99
C THR A 17 -22.04 -58.78 -8.14
N ASP A 18 -21.15 -57.80 -8.28
CA ASP A 18 -19.98 -57.89 -9.16
C ASP A 18 -18.87 -58.69 -8.44
N GLU A 19 -18.72 -59.95 -8.83
CA GLU A 19 -17.63 -60.83 -8.42
C GLU A 19 -16.33 -60.42 -9.13
N CYS A 20 -15.41 -59.76 -8.41
CA CYS A 20 -14.03 -59.59 -8.88
C CYS A 20 -13.23 -60.87 -8.60
N GLN A 21 -13.08 -61.72 -9.63
CA GLN A 21 -12.14 -62.84 -9.65
C GLN A 21 -10.70 -62.31 -9.77
N THR A 22 -9.95 -62.33 -8.68
CA THR A 22 -8.48 -62.18 -8.71
C THR A 22 -7.86 -63.58 -8.82
N THR A 23 -7.26 -63.87 -9.96
CA THR A 23 -6.47 -65.08 -10.20
C THR A 23 -5.19 -65.06 -9.37
N VAL A 24 -5.10 -65.96 -8.40
CA VAL A 24 -3.91 -66.24 -7.60
C VAL A 24 -3.11 -67.33 -8.32
N ASP A 25 -2.11 -66.94 -9.10
CA ASP A 25 -1.10 -67.87 -9.64
C ASP A 25 0.07 -67.99 -8.67
N GLU A 26 0.04 -69.10 -7.91
CA GLU A 26 1.10 -70.11 -7.80
C GLU A 26 2.57 -69.65 -8.00
N TRP A 27 3.26 -69.36 -6.89
CA TRP A 27 4.73 -69.49 -6.79
C TRP A 27 5.07 -70.37 -5.59
N ALA A 28 5.05 -71.69 -5.82
CA ALA A 28 5.73 -72.65 -4.98
C ALA A 28 7.21 -72.69 -5.38
N SER A 29 8.09 -72.16 -4.52
CA SER A 29 9.48 -72.59 -4.49
C SER A 29 9.95 -72.57 -3.04
N GLU A 30 10.36 -73.75 -2.61
CA GLU A 30 11.00 -74.06 -1.34
C GLU A 30 12.18 -73.12 -1.07
N VAL A 31 12.10 -72.38 0.04
CA VAL A 31 13.29 -71.91 0.75
C VAL A 31 12.98 -72.06 2.24
N GLU A 32 13.41 -73.18 2.82
CA GLU A 32 13.68 -73.30 4.25
C GLU A 32 14.87 -72.36 4.57
N ASP A 33 14.59 -71.08 4.79
CA ASP A 33 15.53 -70.19 5.48
C ASP A 33 15.02 -69.94 6.89
N GLN A 34 15.51 -70.79 7.79
CA GLN A 34 15.38 -70.64 9.22
C GLN A 34 16.08 -69.37 9.70
N TRP A 35 15.36 -68.24 9.71
CA TRP A 35 15.78 -67.03 10.45
C TRP A 35 15.44 -67.20 11.93
N THR A 36 16.26 -67.99 12.63
CA THR A 36 16.36 -67.88 14.08
C THR A 36 16.99 -66.53 14.38
N ILE A 37 16.18 -65.52 14.70
CA ILE A 37 16.67 -64.28 15.31
C ILE A 37 17.12 -64.65 16.73
N GLU A 38 18.38 -65.08 16.88
CA GLU A 38 19.00 -65.21 18.20
C GLU A 38 19.28 -63.81 18.75
N GLY A 39 18.28 -63.25 19.40
CA GLY A 39 18.39 -61.99 20.13
C GLY A 39 17.01 -61.45 20.44
N THR A 40 16.67 -61.35 21.71
CA THR A 40 15.58 -60.47 22.15
C THR A 40 15.88 -59.07 21.60
N PRO A 41 15.07 -58.52 20.67
CA PRO A 41 15.33 -57.17 20.17
C PRO A 41 15.32 -56.21 21.35
N GLU A 42 16.35 -55.38 21.46
CA GLU A 42 16.39 -54.35 22.49
C GLU A 42 15.26 -53.35 22.19
N LEU A 43 14.15 -53.44 22.92
CA LEU A 43 12.97 -52.57 22.82
C LEU A 43 13.24 -51.18 23.38
N ARG A 44 14.39 -50.58 23.06
CA ARG A 44 14.73 -49.20 23.40
C ARG A 44 14.49 -48.33 22.17
N ALA A 45 13.78 -47.22 22.36
CA ALA A 45 13.63 -46.23 21.32
C ALA A 45 15.01 -45.71 20.88
N SER A 46 15.17 -45.49 19.58
CA SER A 46 16.33 -44.75 19.08
C SER A 46 16.24 -43.27 19.49
N VAL A 47 17.37 -42.58 19.58
CA VAL A 47 17.40 -41.13 19.86
C VAL A 47 16.55 -40.35 18.86
N GLU A 48 16.51 -40.80 17.61
CA GLU A 48 15.70 -40.20 16.56
C GLU A 48 14.20 -40.44 16.77
N GLN A 49 13.80 -41.64 17.23
CA GLN A 49 12.43 -41.91 17.67
C GLN A 49 12.04 -41.15 18.94
N ASP A 50 12.95 -40.94 19.88
CA ASP A 50 12.71 -40.11 21.08
C ASP A 50 12.55 -38.63 20.71
N ILE A 51 13.36 -38.13 19.78
CA ILE A 51 13.23 -36.77 19.24
C ILE A 51 11.89 -36.62 18.51
N GLN A 52 11.56 -37.57 17.63
CA GLN A 52 10.33 -37.53 16.85
C GLN A 52 9.10 -37.64 17.76
N ALA A 53 9.10 -38.57 18.73
CA ALA A 53 8.02 -38.68 19.72
C ALA A 53 7.85 -37.40 20.54
N LYS A 54 8.94 -36.68 20.85
CA LYS A 54 8.89 -35.41 21.57
C LYS A 54 8.37 -34.26 20.70
N VAL A 55 8.65 -34.28 19.40
CA VAL A 55 8.09 -33.34 18.41
C VAL A 55 6.61 -33.65 18.16
N ASP A 56 6.24 -34.93 18.07
CA ASP A 56 4.87 -35.40 17.82
C ASP A 56 3.94 -35.19 19.03
N TYR A 57 4.46 -35.23 20.27
CA TYR A 57 3.70 -34.95 21.49
C TYR A 57 3.53 -33.45 21.75
N ALA A 58 4.33 -32.61 21.09
CA ALA A 58 4.12 -31.16 21.08
C ALA A 58 2.99 -30.83 20.10
N ASP A 59 1.77 -31.27 20.46
CA ASP A 59 0.54 -30.83 19.81
C ASP A 59 0.46 -29.31 19.98
N ASP A 60 0.46 -28.60 18.86
CA ASP A 60 0.34 -27.15 18.74
C ASP A 60 -1.06 -26.65 19.13
N GLN A 61 -1.95 -27.56 19.54
CA GLN A 61 -3.22 -27.22 20.18
C GLN A 61 -3.02 -26.58 21.55
N GLU A 62 -3.36 -25.30 21.60
CA GLU A 62 -3.47 -24.52 22.81
C GLU A 62 -4.79 -24.89 23.54
N ILE A 63 -4.68 -25.58 24.67
CA ILE A 63 -5.82 -25.88 25.55
C ILE A 63 -5.79 -24.88 26.70
N GLU A 64 -6.82 -24.04 26.81
CA GLU A 64 -6.95 -23.04 27.89
C GLU A 64 -5.73 -22.11 28.04
N GLY A 65 -5.09 -21.73 26.93
CA GLY A 65 -3.92 -20.83 26.93
C GLY A 65 -2.59 -21.51 27.29
N ARG A 66 -2.53 -22.85 27.19
CA ARG A 66 -1.33 -23.65 27.44
C ARG A 66 -1.11 -24.62 26.28
N LEU A 67 0.15 -24.79 25.89
CA LEU A 67 0.52 -25.85 24.95
C LEU A 67 0.25 -27.21 25.60
N PHE A 68 -0.35 -28.12 24.85
CA PHE A 68 -0.65 -29.47 25.32
C PHE A 68 0.59 -30.14 25.93
N GLY A 69 0.47 -30.66 27.17
CA GLY A 69 1.55 -31.32 27.88
C GLY A 69 2.57 -30.42 28.59
N GLN A 70 2.42 -29.08 28.57
CA GLN A 70 3.25 -28.20 29.41
C GLN A 70 2.86 -28.28 30.89
N THR A 71 3.85 -28.34 31.78
CA THR A 71 3.65 -28.15 33.21
C THR A 71 3.49 -26.66 33.54
N LEU A 72 2.78 -26.33 34.64
CA LEU A 72 2.66 -24.95 35.14
C LEU A 72 4.05 -24.30 35.34
N GLU A 73 5.00 -25.05 35.89
CA GLU A 73 6.37 -24.60 36.11
C GLU A 73 7.11 -24.29 34.79
N ALA A 74 6.85 -25.06 33.72
CA ALA A 74 7.42 -24.79 32.41
C ALA A 74 6.83 -23.52 31.79
N GLN A 75 5.52 -23.28 31.97
CA GLN A 75 4.85 -22.06 31.55
C GLN A 75 5.45 -20.84 32.28
N GLU A 76 5.48 -20.85 33.62
CA GLU A 76 6.02 -19.74 34.43
C GLU A 76 7.48 -19.43 34.09
N ARG A 77 8.28 -20.45 33.76
CA ARG A 77 9.67 -20.28 33.31
C ARG A 77 9.77 -19.62 31.93
N LEU A 78 8.90 -19.97 30.99
CA LEU A 78 8.85 -19.33 29.68
C LEU A 78 8.41 -17.88 29.81
N GLU A 79 7.35 -17.61 30.59
CA GLU A 79 6.88 -16.25 30.87
C GLU A 79 7.96 -15.39 31.54
N ALA A 80 8.68 -15.95 32.52
CA ALA A 80 9.79 -15.25 33.17
C ALA A 80 10.92 -14.93 32.18
N ARG A 81 11.24 -15.87 31.27
CA ARG A 81 12.25 -15.66 30.23
C ARG A 81 11.83 -14.59 29.23
N GLU A 82 10.58 -14.64 28.75
CA GLU A 82 10.04 -13.62 27.84
C GLU A 82 10.02 -12.24 28.49
N TRP A 83 9.62 -12.17 29.77
CA TRP A 83 9.68 -10.94 30.55
C TRP A 83 11.11 -10.40 30.66
N GLU A 84 12.10 -11.26 30.94
CA GLU A 84 13.51 -10.84 31.00
C GLU A 84 14.04 -10.35 29.64
N ILE A 85 13.66 -11.02 28.55
CA ILE A 85 13.97 -10.60 27.18
C ILE A 85 13.36 -9.22 26.90
N GLU A 86 12.09 -9.02 27.25
CA GLU A 86 11.38 -7.75 27.07
C GLU A 86 12.04 -6.62 27.88
N GLN A 87 12.40 -6.87 29.14
CA GLN A 87 13.11 -5.91 29.98
C GLN A 87 14.48 -5.57 29.40
N THR A 88 15.20 -6.56 28.86
CA THR A 88 16.49 -6.36 28.21
C THR A 88 16.31 -5.49 26.97
N HIS A 89 15.42 -5.85 26.04
CA HIS A 89 15.14 -5.03 24.85
C HIS A 89 14.75 -3.60 25.22
N GLY A 90 13.85 -3.42 26.19
CA GLY A 90 13.42 -2.09 26.63
C GLY A 90 14.55 -1.24 27.23
N ARG A 91 15.56 -1.85 27.87
CA ARG A 91 16.76 -1.15 28.36
C ARG A 91 17.68 -0.75 27.23
N TRP A 92 17.94 -1.65 26.28
CA TRP A 92 18.78 -1.40 25.11
C TRP A 92 18.18 -0.33 24.19
N ASP A 93 16.87 -0.35 23.98
CA ASP A 93 16.15 0.62 23.15
C ASP A 93 16.19 2.05 23.69
N ARG A 94 16.33 2.22 25.01
CA ARG A 94 16.42 3.54 25.68
C ARG A 94 17.86 4.05 25.82
N GLY A 95 18.85 3.28 25.40
CA GLY A 95 20.26 3.67 25.43
C GLY A 95 20.57 4.78 24.41
N GLN A 96 21.66 5.53 24.65
CA GLN A 96 22.12 6.58 23.73
C GLN A 96 22.60 6.02 22.37
N ASP A 97 23.04 4.76 22.34
CA ASP A 97 23.47 4.05 21.12
C ASP A 97 22.32 3.25 20.45
N SER A 98 21.07 3.56 20.79
CA SER A 98 19.90 2.87 20.24
C SER A 98 19.79 3.09 18.74
N ARG A 99 19.76 1.99 17.97
CA ARG A 99 19.49 2.00 16.52
C ARG A 99 18.00 1.82 16.19
N ARG A 100 17.12 1.87 17.19
CA ARG A 100 15.69 1.63 17.04
C ARG A 100 15.04 2.57 16.02
N GLU A 101 15.36 3.86 16.07
CA GLU A 101 14.79 4.84 15.14
C GLU A 101 15.24 4.59 13.70
N GLU A 102 16.52 4.27 13.50
CA GLU A 102 17.07 3.91 12.19
C GLU A 102 16.40 2.65 11.64
N GLN A 103 16.30 1.61 12.47
CA GLN A 103 15.66 0.35 12.10
C GLN A 103 14.17 0.52 11.83
N ALA A 104 13.45 1.27 12.67
CA ALA A 104 12.05 1.59 12.46
C ALA A 104 11.86 2.36 11.16
N HIS A 105 12.72 3.32 10.85
CA HIS A 105 12.69 4.04 9.59
C HIS A 105 12.92 3.12 8.39
N ILE A 106 13.88 2.19 8.47
CA ILE A 106 14.13 1.18 7.43
C ILE A 106 12.89 0.30 7.23
N VAL A 107 12.36 -0.30 8.30
CA VAL A 107 11.18 -1.18 8.25
C VAL A 107 9.95 -0.43 7.74
N VAL A 108 9.73 0.82 8.16
CA VAL A 108 8.62 1.64 7.68
C VAL A 108 8.80 2.00 6.21
N SER A 109 10.02 2.31 5.76
CA SER A 109 10.34 2.60 4.36
C SER A 109 10.09 1.38 3.48
N GLU A 110 10.57 0.20 3.88
CA GLU A 110 10.36 -1.06 3.17
C GLU A 110 8.89 -1.48 3.16
N GLY A 111 8.23 -1.42 4.32
CA GLY A 111 6.80 -1.70 4.44
C GLY A 111 5.96 -0.76 3.57
N SER A 112 6.34 0.51 3.46
CA SER A 112 5.66 1.48 2.59
C SER A 112 5.89 1.20 1.11
N LYS A 113 7.11 0.81 0.70
CA LYS A 113 7.39 0.36 -0.68
C LYS A 113 6.57 -0.87 -1.04
N ARG A 114 6.48 -1.85 -0.14
CA ARG A 114 5.69 -3.08 -0.34
C ARG A 114 4.21 -2.77 -0.53
N ARG A 115 3.63 -1.98 0.38
CA ARG A 115 2.21 -1.56 0.29
C ARG A 115 1.91 -0.79 -1.00
N ARG A 116 2.84 0.07 -1.43
CA ARG A 116 2.70 0.81 -2.69
C ARG A 116 2.68 -0.13 -3.89
N ARG A 117 3.65 -1.05 -4.00
CA ARG A 117 3.69 -2.07 -5.07
C ARG A 117 2.43 -2.93 -5.08
N GLU A 118 1.95 -3.35 -3.92
CA GLU A 118 0.71 -4.13 -3.82
C GLU A 118 -0.52 -3.33 -4.28
N PHE A 119 -0.60 -2.05 -3.92
CA PHE A 119 -1.63 -1.15 -4.42
C PHE A 119 -1.54 -0.97 -5.94
N GLU A 120 -0.34 -0.72 -6.47
CA GLU A 120 -0.06 -0.58 -7.90
C GLU A 120 -0.45 -1.84 -8.67
N ARG A 121 -0.13 -3.04 -8.17
CA ARG A 121 -0.58 -4.32 -8.76
C ARG A 121 -2.10 -4.47 -8.77
N ARG A 122 -2.79 -4.06 -7.70
CA ARG A 122 -4.26 -4.07 -7.67
C ARG A 122 -4.85 -3.05 -8.65
N ALA A 123 -4.23 -1.88 -8.76
CA ALA A 123 -4.63 -0.85 -9.71
C ALA A 123 -4.39 -1.28 -11.16
N ALA A 124 -3.40 -2.13 -11.42
CA ALA A 124 -3.10 -2.69 -12.74
C ALA A 124 -4.28 -3.46 -13.36
N SER A 125 -5.16 -4.04 -12.53
CA SER A 125 -6.40 -4.68 -12.99
C SER A 125 -7.38 -3.70 -13.64
N VAL A 126 -7.29 -2.40 -13.32
CA VAL A 126 -8.13 -1.32 -13.88
C VAL A 126 -7.38 -0.54 -14.95
N ASP A 127 -6.14 -0.14 -14.66
CA ASP A 127 -5.24 0.53 -15.60
C ASP A 127 -3.92 -0.24 -15.69
N PRO A 128 -3.68 -1.01 -16.77
CA PRO A 128 -2.44 -1.77 -16.95
C PRO A 128 -1.15 -0.92 -16.82
N ARG A 129 -1.24 0.40 -17.02
CA ARG A 129 -0.08 1.31 -16.88
C ARG A 129 0.39 1.45 -15.42
N CYS A 130 -0.45 1.09 -14.46
CA CYS A 130 -0.10 1.08 -13.04
C CYS A 130 0.70 -0.16 -12.61
N ASP A 131 0.91 -1.15 -13.48
CA ASP A 131 1.66 -2.35 -13.14
C ASP A 131 3.13 -2.03 -12.81
N PRO A 132 3.61 -2.31 -11.57
CA PRO A 132 4.98 -2.03 -11.19
C PRO A 132 5.99 -2.99 -11.82
N ASP A 133 5.54 -4.13 -12.34
CA ASP A 133 6.39 -5.18 -12.92
C ASP A 133 6.36 -5.16 -14.47
N ALA A 134 5.56 -4.28 -15.08
CA ALA A 134 5.54 -4.06 -16.52
C ALA A 134 6.86 -3.44 -17.05
N PRO A 135 7.30 -3.82 -18.27
CA PRO A 135 8.51 -3.28 -18.88
C PRO A 135 8.38 -1.78 -19.13
N ASP A 136 9.49 -1.04 -18.99
CA ASP A 136 9.50 0.40 -19.27
C ASP A 136 9.05 0.64 -20.73
N PRO A 137 8.02 1.46 -20.97
CA PRO A 137 7.52 1.74 -22.32
C PRO A 137 8.60 2.34 -23.23
N ARG A 138 9.59 3.02 -22.65
CA ARG A 138 10.73 3.57 -23.41
C ARG A 138 11.62 2.49 -24.03
N ALA A 139 11.64 1.29 -23.45
CA ALA A 139 12.41 0.15 -23.99
C ALA A 139 11.72 -0.51 -25.19
N GLN A 140 10.44 -0.22 -25.42
CA GLN A 140 9.64 -0.79 -26.52
C GLN A 140 9.68 0.06 -27.78
N LEU A 141 10.12 1.31 -27.68
CA LEU A 141 10.25 2.23 -28.81
C LEU A 141 11.54 1.97 -29.61
N SER A 142 11.48 2.26 -30.91
CA SER A 142 12.68 2.34 -31.73
C SER A 142 13.61 3.45 -31.26
N ARG A 143 14.89 3.38 -31.66
CA ARG A 143 15.88 4.40 -31.31
C ARG A 143 15.49 5.80 -31.79
N GLU A 144 14.83 5.89 -32.95
CA GLU A 144 14.36 7.15 -33.54
C GLU A 144 13.18 7.73 -32.76
N GLU A 145 12.18 6.90 -32.44
CA GLU A 145 11.04 7.29 -31.62
C GLU A 145 11.48 7.72 -30.21
N LEU A 146 12.39 6.98 -29.59
CA LEU A 146 12.93 7.31 -28.28
C LEU A 146 13.70 8.63 -28.31
N ALA A 147 14.44 8.93 -29.38
CA ALA A 147 15.11 10.21 -29.56
C ALA A 147 14.10 11.35 -29.68
N MET A 148 13.02 11.15 -30.44
CA MET A 148 11.93 12.11 -30.59
C MET A 148 11.22 12.38 -29.26
N VAL A 149 10.81 11.32 -28.55
CA VAL A 149 10.20 11.41 -27.20
C VAL A 149 11.09 12.20 -26.25
N ASN A 150 12.40 11.93 -26.27
CA ASN A 150 13.36 12.65 -25.44
C ASN A 150 13.46 14.14 -25.77
N GLN A 151 13.36 14.51 -27.05
CA GLN A 151 13.36 15.90 -27.49
C GLN A 151 12.07 16.61 -27.05
N GLN A 152 10.91 15.98 -27.25
CA GLN A 152 9.64 16.57 -26.85
C GLN A 152 9.50 16.65 -25.33
N ALA A 153 9.99 15.65 -24.59
CA ALA A 153 9.99 15.68 -23.13
C ALA A 153 10.72 16.91 -22.58
N ARG A 154 11.86 17.30 -23.18
CA ARG A 154 12.56 18.55 -22.80
C ARG A 154 11.73 19.80 -23.07
N ARG A 155 11.00 19.82 -24.19
CA ARG A 155 10.15 20.97 -24.56
C ARG A 155 8.96 21.13 -23.61
N VAL A 156 8.37 20.01 -23.21
CA VAL A 156 7.23 19.98 -22.26
C VAL A 156 7.70 20.31 -20.85
N GLU A 157 8.85 19.76 -20.41
CA GLU A 157 9.46 20.09 -19.11
C GLU A 157 9.70 21.59 -18.94
N ALA A 158 10.16 22.27 -20.00
CA ALA A 158 10.38 23.71 -19.96
C ALA A 158 9.09 24.55 -19.75
N LYS A 159 7.90 23.94 -19.89
CA LYS A 159 6.60 24.60 -19.72
C LYS A 159 5.83 24.13 -18.48
N LEU A 160 6.20 22.99 -17.89
CA LEU A 160 5.48 22.39 -16.78
C LEU A 160 6.36 22.34 -15.53
N ASP A 161 5.98 23.12 -14.52
CA ASP A 161 6.68 23.11 -13.23
C ASP A 161 6.33 21.85 -12.42
N GLY A 162 7.35 21.21 -11.85
CA GLY A 162 7.18 20.07 -10.93
C GLY A 162 7.23 18.69 -11.58
N TRP A 163 7.38 18.61 -12.90
CA TRP A 163 7.51 17.35 -13.63
C TRP A 163 8.94 17.14 -14.12
N SER A 164 9.51 15.97 -13.84
CA SER A 164 10.82 15.61 -14.38
C SER A 164 10.72 15.20 -15.84
N ARG A 165 11.76 15.51 -16.63
CA ARG A 165 11.92 14.94 -17.98
C ARG A 165 11.71 13.43 -18.05
N ALA A 166 12.19 12.69 -17.04
CA ALA A 166 12.06 11.24 -16.98
C ALA A 166 10.59 10.80 -16.87
N ALA A 167 9.79 11.49 -16.04
CA ALA A 167 8.36 11.23 -15.93
C ALA A 167 7.61 11.57 -17.23
N ILE A 168 7.91 12.74 -17.83
CA ILE A 168 7.29 13.18 -19.09
C ILE A 168 7.65 12.21 -20.22
N SER A 169 8.93 11.83 -20.36
CA SER A 169 9.37 10.87 -21.38
C SER A 169 8.71 9.51 -21.23
N ARG A 170 8.49 9.03 -20.00
CA ARG A 170 7.74 7.80 -19.77
C ARG A 170 6.30 7.93 -20.27
N ARG A 171 5.60 9.00 -19.89
CA ARG A 171 4.21 9.25 -20.34
C ARG A 171 4.07 9.38 -21.86
N LEU A 172 5.02 10.05 -22.51
CA LEU A 172 5.06 10.15 -23.97
C LEU A 172 5.31 8.78 -24.62
N ALA A 173 6.19 7.98 -24.03
CA ALA A 173 6.45 6.63 -24.53
C ALA A 173 5.25 5.70 -24.34
N GLU A 174 4.52 5.79 -23.22
CA GLU A 174 3.25 5.06 -22.99
C GLU A 174 2.29 5.31 -24.15
N ARG A 175 2.01 6.59 -24.46
CA ARG A 175 1.13 6.94 -25.59
C ARG A 175 1.69 6.51 -26.96
N GLY A 176 3.00 6.54 -27.15
CA GLY A 176 3.65 6.06 -28.37
C GLY A 176 3.47 4.55 -28.57
N VAL A 177 3.63 3.76 -27.51
CA VAL A 177 3.39 2.30 -27.51
C VAL A 177 1.91 1.99 -27.79
N ASP A 178 0.99 2.82 -27.28
CA ASP A 178 -0.44 2.75 -27.60
C ASP A 178 -0.78 3.15 -29.05
N GLY A 179 0.21 3.50 -29.88
CA GLY A 179 0.05 3.84 -31.30
C GLY A 179 -0.32 5.30 -31.57
N CYS A 180 -0.23 6.19 -30.59
CA CYS A 180 -0.50 7.61 -30.80
C CYS A 180 0.61 8.27 -31.62
N SER A 181 0.23 9.17 -32.52
CA SER A 181 1.19 10.05 -33.20
C SER A 181 1.98 10.88 -32.17
N VAL A 182 3.22 11.25 -32.50
CA VAL A 182 4.06 12.06 -31.61
C VAL A 182 3.35 13.34 -31.16
N LEU A 183 2.67 14.03 -32.08
CA LEU A 183 1.96 15.27 -31.77
C LEU A 183 0.75 15.01 -30.85
N GLY A 184 -0.05 13.98 -31.13
CA GLY A 184 -1.17 13.60 -30.27
C GLY A 184 -0.71 13.17 -28.87
N ALA A 185 0.39 12.42 -28.78
CA ALA A 185 1.01 12.04 -27.52
C ALA A 185 1.46 13.26 -26.73
N VAL A 186 2.11 14.24 -27.38
CA VAL A 186 2.59 15.46 -26.73
C VAL A 186 1.45 16.33 -26.21
N VAL A 187 0.42 16.58 -27.02
CA VAL A 187 -0.73 17.40 -26.61
C VAL A 187 -1.46 16.73 -25.45
N GLY A 188 -1.79 15.44 -25.58
CA GLY A 188 -2.49 14.71 -24.52
C GLY A 188 -1.68 14.60 -23.21
N VAL A 189 -0.36 14.40 -23.29
CA VAL A 189 0.49 14.43 -22.09
C VAL A 189 0.54 15.83 -21.48
N PHE A 190 0.65 16.87 -22.31
CA PHE A 190 0.72 18.24 -21.80
C PHE A 190 -0.55 18.61 -21.03
N GLU A 191 -1.73 18.39 -21.62
CA GLU A 191 -3.04 18.68 -20.99
C GLU A 191 -3.25 17.87 -19.71
N GLU A 192 -2.90 16.58 -19.73
CA GLU A 192 -2.98 15.70 -18.56
C GLU A 192 -2.11 16.22 -17.41
N LEU A 193 -0.86 16.61 -17.70
CA LEU A 193 0.10 17.01 -16.67
C LEU A 193 -0.14 18.44 -16.16
N GLU A 194 -0.61 19.34 -17.02
CA GLU A 194 -1.02 20.70 -16.66
C GLU A 194 -2.12 20.66 -15.58
N GLN A 195 -3.07 19.75 -15.72
CA GLN A 195 -4.15 19.56 -14.77
C GLN A 195 -3.88 18.43 -13.76
N ALA A 196 -2.68 17.84 -13.71
CA ALA A 196 -2.39 16.72 -12.82
C ALA A 196 -2.39 17.11 -11.34
N ALA A 197 -2.56 16.11 -10.47
CA ALA A 197 -2.57 16.32 -9.03
C ALA A 197 -1.19 16.78 -8.57
N GLY A 198 -1.16 17.83 -7.75
CA GLY A 198 0.09 18.42 -7.26
C GLY A 198 0.65 19.55 -8.14
N THR A 199 0.21 19.67 -9.40
CA THR A 199 0.52 20.81 -10.28
C THR A 199 -0.22 22.06 -9.80
N VAL A 200 0.46 23.20 -9.82
CA VAL A 200 -0.16 24.51 -9.54
C VAL A 200 -0.95 24.91 -10.78
N ILE A 201 -2.26 25.01 -10.64
CA ILE A 201 -3.18 25.41 -11.71
C ILE A 201 -3.58 26.89 -11.56
N PRO A 202 -3.94 27.57 -12.65
CA PRO A 202 -4.52 28.92 -12.57
C PRO A 202 -5.84 28.89 -11.78
N ILE A 203 -6.13 29.97 -11.05
CA ILE A 203 -7.32 30.06 -10.20
C ILE A 203 -8.62 29.90 -11.03
N ALA A 204 -8.65 30.39 -12.26
CA ALA A 204 -9.80 30.25 -13.15
C ALA A 204 -10.15 28.78 -13.47
N ALA A 205 -9.16 27.91 -13.55
CA ALA A 205 -9.36 26.48 -13.85
C ALA A 205 -9.83 25.67 -12.62
N VAL A 206 -9.81 26.24 -11.41
CA VAL A 206 -10.15 25.50 -10.18
C VAL A 206 -11.54 24.89 -10.25
N GLU A 207 -12.51 25.56 -10.87
CA GLU A 207 -13.89 25.08 -10.98
C GLU A 207 -13.99 23.86 -11.90
N GLU A 208 -13.27 23.87 -13.02
CA GLU A 208 -13.32 22.87 -14.09
C GLU A 208 -12.66 21.54 -13.71
N VAL A 209 -11.66 21.56 -12.81
CA VAL A 209 -10.93 20.35 -12.43
C VAL A 209 -11.80 19.44 -11.56
N ASP A 210 -12.11 18.25 -12.07
CA ASP A 210 -12.91 17.21 -11.40
C ASP A 210 -12.12 16.44 -10.32
N ARG A 211 -11.72 17.15 -9.27
CA ARG A 211 -11.12 16.55 -8.06
C ARG A 211 -11.40 17.36 -6.82
N GLY A 212 -11.29 16.72 -5.65
CA GLY A 212 -11.52 17.37 -4.36
C GLY A 212 -10.41 18.32 -3.90
N GLU A 213 -9.18 18.17 -4.40
CA GLU A 213 -8.02 18.94 -3.93
C GLU A 213 -7.21 19.55 -5.08
N VAL A 214 -6.78 20.81 -4.93
CA VAL A 214 -6.03 21.54 -5.96
C VAL A 214 -4.79 22.23 -5.38
N CYS A 215 -3.84 22.59 -6.23
CA CYS A 215 -2.75 23.48 -5.88
C CYS A 215 -2.90 24.78 -6.67
N ILE A 216 -2.81 25.93 -6.01
CA ILE A 216 -2.96 27.26 -6.62
C ILE A 216 -1.89 28.20 -6.08
N ALA A 217 -1.52 29.20 -6.86
CA ALA A 217 -0.63 30.27 -6.43
C ALA A 217 -1.28 31.62 -6.73
N GLY A 218 -0.96 32.62 -5.92
CA GLY A 218 -1.48 33.97 -6.10
C GLY A 218 -1.06 34.89 -4.97
N THR A 219 -1.52 36.13 -5.05
CA THR A 219 -1.31 37.15 -4.02
C THR A 219 -2.54 37.23 -3.13
N VAL A 220 -2.34 37.29 -1.81
CA VAL A 220 -3.42 37.51 -0.85
C VAL A 220 -3.84 38.98 -0.93
N THR A 221 -4.99 39.27 -1.53
CA THR A 221 -5.44 40.66 -1.74
C THR A 221 -6.27 41.20 -0.59
N LYS A 222 -6.91 40.32 0.19
CA LYS A 222 -7.75 40.71 1.32
C LYS A 222 -7.84 39.62 2.38
N LEU A 223 -7.79 40.01 3.64
CA LEU A 223 -8.10 39.20 4.80
C LEU A 223 -9.32 39.79 5.52
N TRP A 224 -10.20 38.92 6.02
CA TRP A 224 -11.32 39.34 6.86
C TRP A 224 -11.17 38.78 8.28
N GLU A 225 -11.80 39.48 9.22
CA GLU A 225 -11.92 38.99 10.59
C GLU A 225 -12.71 37.66 10.61
N PRO A 226 -12.18 36.59 11.22
CA PRO A 226 -12.88 35.31 11.31
C PRO A 226 -14.20 35.44 12.07
N SER A 227 -15.29 34.91 11.50
CA SER A 227 -16.62 34.95 12.13
C SER A 227 -16.79 33.93 13.26
N HIS A 228 -15.87 32.96 13.38
CA HIS A 228 -15.95 31.88 14.38
C HIS A 228 -14.55 31.40 14.77
N ARG A 229 -14.37 30.96 16.02
CA ARG A 229 -13.08 30.50 16.59
C ARG A 229 -12.47 29.27 15.92
N THR A 230 -13.24 28.57 15.10
CA THR A 230 -12.76 27.41 14.33
C THR A 230 -12.05 27.82 13.05
N ILE A 231 -12.19 29.08 12.63
CA ILE A 231 -11.56 29.65 11.44
C ILE A 231 -10.35 30.46 11.92
N ALA A 232 -9.16 30.08 11.46
CA ALA A 232 -7.94 30.81 11.74
C ALA A 232 -7.85 32.08 10.88
N GLN A 233 -8.08 31.92 9.57
CA GLN A 233 -8.03 33.00 8.60
C GLN A 233 -9.04 32.76 7.49
N VAL A 234 -9.56 33.84 6.91
CA VAL A 234 -10.36 33.79 5.70
C VAL A 234 -9.97 34.98 4.84
N GLY A 235 -9.82 34.76 3.54
CA GLY A 235 -9.28 35.77 2.65
C GLY A 235 -9.57 35.52 1.19
N LEU A 236 -9.10 36.46 0.37
CA LEU A 236 -9.14 36.42 -1.08
C LEU A 236 -7.73 36.20 -1.60
N LEU A 237 -7.57 35.21 -2.47
CA LEU A 237 -6.37 34.95 -3.24
C LEU A 237 -6.66 35.33 -4.69
N GLU A 238 -5.73 36.03 -5.32
CA GLU A 238 -5.86 36.50 -6.70
C GLU A 238 -4.60 36.18 -7.50
N ASP A 239 -4.79 35.70 -8.72
CA ASP A 239 -3.74 35.55 -9.73
C ASP A 239 -4.15 36.32 -11.00
N GLU A 240 -3.37 36.21 -12.07
CA GLU A 240 -3.66 36.88 -13.34
C GLU A 240 -4.97 36.38 -14.00
N SER A 241 -5.47 35.21 -13.60
CA SER A 241 -6.63 34.55 -14.21
C SER A 241 -7.93 34.88 -13.49
N ALA A 242 -7.95 34.80 -12.15
CA ALA A 242 -9.16 34.93 -11.35
C ALA A 242 -8.84 35.17 -9.86
N ARG A 243 -9.90 35.32 -9.08
CA ARG A 243 -9.85 35.45 -7.62
C ARG A 243 -10.69 34.36 -6.97
N ILE A 244 -10.20 33.82 -5.86
CA ILE A 244 -10.88 32.76 -5.11
C ILE A 244 -10.83 33.02 -3.62
N ARG A 245 -11.94 32.73 -2.93
CA ARG A 245 -12.00 32.79 -1.48
C ARG A 245 -11.29 31.56 -0.90
N PHE A 246 -10.40 31.79 0.05
CA PHE A 246 -9.79 30.73 0.83
C PHE A 246 -10.19 30.81 2.31
N THR A 247 -10.26 29.64 2.97
CA THR A 247 -10.50 29.51 4.40
C THR A 247 -9.43 28.63 5.03
N VAL A 248 -8.85 29.07 6.13
CA VAL A 248 -7.88 28.32 6.93
C VAL A 248 -8.56 27.91 8.24
N TRP A 249 -8.60 26.62 8.52
CA TRP A 249 -9.18 26.12 9.77
C TRP A 249 -8.18 26.19 10.91
N GLU A 250 -8.61 26.52 12.12
CA GLU A 250 -7.74 26.57 13.31
C GLU A 250 -7.03 25.23 13.56
N LYS A 251 -7.78 24.13 13.44
CA LYS A 251 -7.24 22.76 13.60
C LYS A 251 -6.24 22.36 12.51
N SER A 252 -6.14 23.12 11.42
CA SER A 252 -5.18 22.81 10.35
C SER A 252 -3.74 23.18 10.72
N GLY A 253 -3.54 24.06 11.71
CA GLY A 253 -2.19 24.48 12.15
C GLY A 253 -1.36 25.12 11.04
N GLN A 254 -2.00 25.72 10.04
CA GLN A 254 -1.32 26.26 8.86
C GLN A 254 -0.58 27.57 9.18
N PRO A 255 0.51 27.88 8.45
CA PRO A 255 1.22 29.15 8.60
C PRO A 255 0.33 30.37 8.30
N ILE A 256 0.52 31.45 9.06
CA ILE A 256 -0.21 32.71 8.87
C ILE A 256 0.24 33.39 7.56
N VAL A 257 -0.74 33.78 6.75
CA VAL A 257 -0.55 34.61 5.53
C VAL A 257 -0.87 36.08 5.80
N ARG A 258 -0.27 36.99 5.03
CA ARG A 258 -0.49 38.44 5.12
C ARG A 258 -1.06 39.01 3.83
N GLU A 259 -1.81 40.11 3.93
CA GLU A 259 -2.22 40.86 2.74
C GLU A 259 -0.99 41.38 1.97
N GLY A 260 -1.08 41.36 0.64
CA GLY A 260 0.00 41.72 -0.29
C GLY A 260 1.05 40.62 -0.49
N GLU A 261 0.91 39.45 0.16
CA GLU A 261 1.90 38.38 0.09
C GLU A 261 1.60 37.38 -1.02
N THR A 262 2.62 37.01 -1.79
CA THR A 262 2.56 35.90 -2.74
C THR A 262 2.67 34.57 -2.02
N VAL A 263 1.72 33.67 -2.25
CA VAL A 263 1.66 32.35 -1.63
C VAL A 263 1.39 31.26 -2.65
N THR A 264 1.86 30.05 -2.34
CA THR A 264 1.50 28.83 -3.07
C THR A 264 0.79 27.88 -2.12
N PHE A 265 -0.50 27.65 -2.35
CA PHE A 265 -1.28 26.68 -1.61
C PHE A 265 -1.27 25.34 -2.34
N ARG A 266 -0.86 24.28 -1.66
CA ARG A 266 -0.81 22.92 -2.21
C ARG A 266 -1.77 22.00 -1.47
N GLY A 267 -2.54 21.20 -2.21
CA GLY A 267 -3.49 20.24 -1.64
C GLY A 267 -4.60 20.91 -0.83
N VAL A 268 -5.18 22.00 -1.35
CA VAL A 268 -6.32 22.66 -0.72
C VAL A 268 -7.62 22.06 -1.20
N ALA A 269 -8.55 21.85 -0.27
CA ALA A 269 -9.83 21.21 -0.55
C ALA A 269 -10.79 22.19 -1.23
N LYS A 270 -11.39 21.79 -2.35
CA LYS A 270 -12.48 22.51 -2.99
C LYS A 270 -13.75 22.43 -2.14
N SER A 271 -14.46 23.54 -2.05
CA SER A 271 -15.75 23.65 -1.38
C SER A 271 -16.69 24.50 -2.20
N TRP A 272 -17.92 24.03 -2.37
CA TRP A 272 -18.94 24.68 -3.20
C TRP A 272 -20.01 25.29 -2.32
N TYR A 273 -20.32 26.57 -2.54
CA TYR A 273 -21.41 27.26 -1.86
C TYR A 273 -22.12 28.19 -2.85
N GLU A 274 -23.44 28.01 -2.99
CA GLU A 274 -24.30 28.80 -3.90
C GLU A 274 -23.72 28.93 -5.33
N GLY A 275 -23.18 27.82 -5.87
CA GLY A 275 -22.61 27.78 -7.21
C GLY A 275 -21.25 28.45 -7.37
N ARG A 276 -20.60 28.89 -6.27
CA ARG A 276 -19.23 29.44 -6.29
C ARG A 276 -18.25 28.47 -5.66
N CYS A 277 -17.13 28.24 -6.32
CA CYS A 277 -16.05 27.47 -5.73
C CYS A 277 -15.20 28.32 -4.77
N SER A 278 -14.86 27.73 -3.65
CA SER A 278 -13.93 28.25 -2.66
C SER A 278 -12.94 27.15 -2.29
N VAL A 279 -11.81 27.52 -1.68
CA VAL A 279 -10.80 26.55 -1.23
C VAL A 279 -10.63 26.60 0.29
N ALA A 280 -10.32 25.46 0.88
CA ALA A 280 -10.06 25.33 2.29
C ALA A 280 -8.70 24.66 2.55
N LEU A 281 -7.89 25.27 3.41
CA LEU A 281 -6.64 24.68 3.86
C LEU A 281 -6.93 23.72 5.02
N THR A 282 -6.50 22.47 4.86
CA THR A 282 -6.63 21.40 5.86
C THR A 282 -5.29 21.08 6.50
N GLY A 283 -5.22 20.15 7.45
CA GLY A 283 -3.94 19.73 8.05
C GLY A 283 -2.97 19.05 7.06
N TRP A 284 -3.47 18.60 5.91
CA TRP A 284 -2.66 17.96 4.86
C TRP A 284 -2.17 18.96 3.80
N SER A 285 -2.77 20.15 3.76
CA SER A 285 -2.36 21.21 2.84
C SER A 285 -0.97 21.75 3.19
N ARG A 286 -0.32 22.41 2.24
CA ARG A 286 0.96 23.10 2.47
C ARG A 286 0.91 24.52 1.94
N VAL A 287 1.45 25.46 2.70
CA VAL A 287 1.62 26.85 2.28
C VAL A 287 3.09 27.12 1.98
N GLY A 288 3.38 27.51 0.74
CA GLY A 288 4.69 28.01 0.30
C GLY A 288 4.71 29.53 0.27
N PHE A 289 5.83 30.12 0.67
CA PHE A 289 6.06 31.57 0.63
C PHE A 289 7.31 31.86 -0.23
N PRO A 290 7.14 32.09 -1.55
CA PRO A 290 8.26 32.39 -2.45
C PRO A 290 9.09 33.58 -1.96
N ASP A 291 8.42 34.65 -1.53
CA ASP A 291 9.06 35.93 -1.17
C ASP A 291 9.67 35.93 0.24
N ARG A 292 9.31 34.98 1.10
CA ARG A 292 9.89 34.88 2.47
C ARG A 292 11.28 34.25 2.47
N ARG A 293 11.67 33.50 1.43
CA ARG A 293 12.96 32.79 1.36
C ARG A 293 14.19 33.72 1.22
N GLY A 294 14.01 35.04 1.25
CA GLY A 294 15.08 36.04 1.31
C GLY A 294 15.24 36.78 2.64
N ARG A 295 14.38 36.56 3.64
CA ARG A 295 14.50 37.17 4.98
C ARG A 295 15.02 36.14 5.99
N SER A 296 16.26 35.72 5.81
CA SER A 296 17.03 35.15 6.91
C SER A 296 17.27 36.26 7.92
N LEU A 297 16.65 36.08 9.09
CA LEU A 297 16.91 36.69 10.40
C LEU A 297 18.20 37.54 10.47
N GLU A 298 18.04 38.85 10.62
CA GLU A 298 18.95 39.71 11.39
C GLU A 298 18.49 39.74 12.86
#